data_AF-X0Z9J0-F1
#
_entry.id   AF-X0Z9J0-F1
#
_cell.length_a   1.000
_cell.length_b   1.000
_cell.length_c   1.000
_cell.angle_alpha   90.00
_cell.angle_beta   90.00
_cell.angle_gamma   90.00
#
_symmetry.space_group_name_H-M   'P 1'
#
loop_
_entity.id
_entity.type
_entity.pdbx_description
1 polymer ?
#
loop_
_entity_poly.entity_id
_entity_poly.type
_entity_poly.pdbx_seq_one_letter_code
_entity_poly.pdbx_strand_id
1 'polypeptide(L)'
;EKLYRRSLVNMQNNKSKDKVSIIILNWNGWEDTIECLESLYQITYPNYNVIVVDNSSEDDSIERIKEYREGRIKVESTFFNYDPSNKPIKIIEYTREETETDGGKEREILDLPSNRKMILIKNDKNYGFAEGNVKNKSWIILFYILTNTIQKIWIRYSLMS
;
A
#
# COMPACT_ATOMS: atom_id res chain seq x y z
N GLU A 1 -7.60 12.01 -43.01
CA GLU A 1 -7.27 10.74 -42.30
C GLU A 1 -6.22 10.88 -41.18
N LYS A 2 -5.00 11.38 -41.45
CA LYS A 2 -3.93 11.49 -40.42
C LYS A 2 -4.29 12.35 -39.20
N LEU A 3 -5.02 13.46 -39.39
CA LEU A 3 -5.46 14.33 -38.29
C LEU A 3 -6.53 13.66 -37.40
N TYR A 4 -7.44 12.89 -38.00
CA TYR A 4 -8.49 12.15 -37.28
C TYR A 4 -7.90 10.96 -36.49
N ARG A 5 -6.95 10.22 -37.06
CA ARG A 5 -6.21 9.18 -36.30
C ARG A 5 -5.44 9.77 -35.12
N ARG A 6 -4.86 10.97 -35.27
CA ARG A 6 -4.14 11.65 -34.19
C ARG A 6 -5.05 12.15 -33.08
N SER A 7 -6.28 12.61 -33.40
CA SER A 7 -7.27 12.95 -32.38
C SER A 7 -7.80 11.71 -31.64
N LEU A 8 -8.00 10.59 -32.33
CA LEU A 8 -8.43 9.33 -31.70
C LEU A 8 -7.35 8.70 -30.79
N VAL A 9 -6.07 8.77 -31.19
CA VAL A 9 -4.94 8.37 -30.34
C VAL A 9 -4.87 9.26 -29.09
N ASN A 10 -5.08 10.57 -29.23
CA ASN A 10 -5.15 11.48 -28.09
C ASN A 10 -6.38 11.25 -27.20
N MET A 11 -7.52 10.83 -27.76
CA MET A 11 -8.73 10.48 -27.01
C MET A 11 -8.58 9.18 -26.21
N GLN A 12 -7.88 8.18 -26.75
CA GLN A 12 -7.56 6.95 -26.02
C GLN A 12 -6.52 7.17 -24.91
N ASN A 13 -5.58 8.11 -25.08
CA ASN A 13 -4.62 8.50 -24.05
C ASN A 13 -5.23 9.34 -22.90
N ASN A 14 -6.48 9.78 -23.03
CA ASN A 14 -7.22 10.53 -22.01
C ASN A 14 -8.17 9.66 -21.18
N LYS A 15 -8.17 8.34 -21.36
CA LYS A 15 -8.72 7.46 -20.31
C LYS A 15 -7.83 7.60 -19.09
N SER A 16 -8.34 8.20 -18.03
CA SER A 16 -7.75 8.05 -16.71
C SER A 16 -7.58 6.55 -16.47
N LYS A 17 -6.34 6.11 -16.23
CA LYS A 17 -6.07 4.71 -15.89
C LYS A 17 -6.97 4.35 -14.69
N ASP A 18 -7.51 3.13 -14.67
CA ASP A 18 -8.39 2.70 -13.59
C ASP A 18 -7.76 2.94 -12.22
N LYS A 19 -8.55 3.34 -11.23
CA LYS A 19 -8.02 3.51 -9.87
C LYS A 19 -7.82 2.14 -9.25
N VAL A 20 -6.63 1.90 -8.71
CA VAL A 20 -6.27 0.65 -8.04
C VAL A 20 -6.07 0.91 -6.55
N SER A 21 -6.79 0.23 -5.67
CA SER A 21 -6.50 0.29 -4.23
C SER A 21 -5.75 -0.96 -3.81
N ILE A 22 -4.62 -0.76 -3.12
CA ILE A 22 -3.72 -1.82 -2.65
C ILE A 22 -3.77 -1.79 -1.13
N ILE A 23 -4.34 -2.84 -0.56
CA ILE A 23 -4.48 -2.99 0.89
C ILE A 23 -3.42 -3.97 1.37
N ILE A 24 -2.62 -3.56 2.34
CA ILE A 24 -1.56 -4.33 2.98
C ILE A 24 -1.98 -4.54 4.44
N LEU A 25 -2.18 -5.79 4.84
CA LEU A 25 -2.42 -6.14 6.24
C LEU A 25 -1.07 -6.33 6.94
N ASN A 26 -0.82 -5.57 8.01
CA ASN A 26 0.36 -5.66 8.86
C ASN A 26 0.00 -6.28 10.23
N TRP A 27 0.80 -7.25 10.68
CA TRP A 27 0.74 -7.80 12.03
C TRP A 27 2.11 -8.33 12.46
N ASN A 28 2.77 -7.65 13.42
CA ASN A 28 4.06 -8.03 14.01
C ASN A 28 5.16 -8.35 12.98
N GLY A 29 5.28 -7.55 11.91
CA GLY A 29 6.18 -7.82 10.77
C GLY A 29 6.39 -6.60 9.89
N TRP A 30 6.82 -5.51 10.50
CA TRP A 30 7.02 -4.25 9.80
C TRP A 30 8.15 -4.31 8.77
N GLU A 31 9.15 -5.17 8.96
CA GLU A 31 10.27 -5.37 8.04
C GLU A 31 9.76 -5.77 6.65
N ASP A 32 8.90 -6.80 6.60
CA ASP A 32 8.28 -7.27 5.36
C ASP A 32 7.35 -6.20 4.77
N THR A 33 6.63 -5.47 5.63
CA THR A 33 5.75 -4.37 5.21
C THR A 33 6.53 -3.23 4.56
N ILE A 34 7.67 -2.81 5.12
CA ILE A 34 8.48 -1.73 4.53
C ILE A 34 9.18 -2.18 3.25
N GLU A 35 9.63 -3.44 3.17
CA GLU A 35 10.20 -3.99 1.93
C GLU A 35 9.15 -4.01 0.81
N CYS A 36 7.95 -4.46 1.15
CA CYS A 36 6.79 -4.41 0.26
C CYS A 36 6.48 -2.99 -0.21
N LEU A 37 6.40 -2.03 0.72
CA LEU A 37 6.09 -0.64 0.40
C LEU A 37 7.15 -0.02 -0.51
N GLU A 38 8.43 -0.31 -0.26
CA GLU A 38 9.53 0.20 -1.07
C GLU A 38 9.45 -0.31 -2.51
N SER A 39 9.25 -1.62 -2.70
CA SER A 39 9.00 -2.18 -4.03
C SER A 39 7.77 -1.57 -4.69
N LEU A 40 6.67 -1.45 -3.92
CA LEU A 40 5.40 -0.97 -4.41
C LEU A 40 5.46 0.47 -4.90
N TYR A 41 6.22 1.33 -4.23
CA TYR A 41 6.33 2.72 -4.63
C TYR A 41 7.24 2.97 -5.83
N GLN A 42 7.98 1.96 -6.28
CA GLN A 42 8.80 2.02 -7.49
C GLN A 42 8.05 1.56 -8.76
N ILE A 43 6.79 1.14 -8.65
CA ILE A 43 6.00 0.73 -9.83
C ILE A 43 5.67 1.91 -10.75
N THR A 44 5.51 1.64 -12.04
CA THR A 44 5.22 2.66 -13.06
C THR A 44 3.72 2.92 -13.28
N TYR A 45 2.84 2.21 -12.55
CA TYR A 45 1.41 2.46 -12.62
C TYR A 45 1.06 3.76 -11.88
N PRO A 46 0.43 4.76 -12.52
CA PRO A 46 0.32 6.10 -11.92
C PRO A 46 -0.93 6.33 -11.06
N ASN A 47 -1.92 5.43 -11.05
CA ASN A 47 -3.20 5.66 -10.38
C ASN A 47 -3.54 4.57 -9.36
N TYR A 48 -2.76 4.51 -8.28
CA TYR A 48 -3.03 3.62 -7.16
C TYR A 48 -3.10 4.33 -5.80
N ASN A 49 -3.75 3.69 -4.85
CA ASN A 49 -3.75 4.06 -3.43
C ASN A 49 -3.16 2.92 -2.62
N VAL A 50 -2.34 3.25 -1.63
CA VAL A 50 -1.79 2.29 -0.67
C VAL A 50 -2.49 2.48 0.66
N ILE A 51 -3.05 1.41 1.20
CA ILE A 51 -3.72 1.36 2.49
C ILE A 51 -3.03 0.29 3.32
N VAL A 52 -2.37 0.70 4.39
CA VAL A 52 -1.80 -0.23 5.38
C VAL A 52 -2.79 -0.35 6.53
N VAL A 53 -3.19 -1.58 6.85
CA VAL A 53 -4.07 -1.89 7.96
C VAL A 53 -3.22 -2.59 9.01
N ASP A 54 -2.96 -1.92 10.13
CA ASP A 54 -2.33 -2.55 11.28
C ASP A 54 -3.37 -3.29 12.11
N ASN A 55 -3.16 -4.59 12.30
CA ASN A 55 -4.10 -5.48 12.96
C ASN A 55 -3.76 -5.67 14.45
N SER A 56 -3.57 -4.55 15.15
CA SER A 56 -3.11 -4.52 16.54
C SER A 56 -1.80 -5.26 16.72
N SER A 57 -0.79 -4.80 15.99
CA SER A 57 0.57 -5.26 16.25
C SER A 57 0.97 -4.89 17.67
N GLU A 58 1.69 -5.80 18.32
CA GLU A 58 2.21 -5.64 19.70
C GLU A 58 3.66 -5.13 19.70
N ASP A 59 4.24 -4.93 18.51
CA ASP A 59 5.59 -4.41 18.29
C ASP A 59 5.60 -2.92 17.87
N ASP A 60 6.77 -2.41 17.49
CA ASP A 60 6.96 -1.04 17.03
C ASP A 60 6.50 -0.79 15.58
N SER A 61 5.66 -1.66 15.00
CA SER A 61 5.34 -1.64 13.56
C SER A 61 4.92 -0.27 13.03
N ILE A 62 4.01 0.40 13.74
CA ILE A 62 3.50 1.71 13.35
C ILE A 62 4.62 2.75 13.33
N GLU A 63 5.50 2.75 14.34
CA GLU A 63 6.59 3.71 14.41
C GLU A 63 7.63 3.42 13.31
N ARG A 64 7.92 2.15 13.03
CA ARG A 64 8.83 1.75 11.95
C ARG A 64 8.31 2.14 10.57
N ILE A 65 7.02 1.96 10.31
CA ILE A 65 6.37 2.44 9.08
C ILE A 65 6.46 3.97 8.99
N LYS A 66 6.32 4.69 10.12
CA LYS A 66 6.50 6.14 10.21
C LYS A 66 7.95 6.58 9.99
N GLU A 67 8.94 5.81 10.43
CA GLU A 67 10.35 6.06 10.16
C GLU A 67 10.69 5.84 8.68
N TYR A 68 10.19 4.75 8.10
CA TYR A 68 10.35 4.44 6.68
C TYR A 68 9.78 5.54 5.78
N ARG A 69 8.57 6.04 6.06
CA ARG A 69 7.96 7.10 5.23
C ARG A 69 8.72 8.43 5.29
N GLU A 70 9.51 8.68 6.33
CA GLU A 70 10.39 9.85 6.46
C GLU A 70 11.77 9.61 5.83
N GLY A 71 12.04 8.40 5.31
CA GLY A 71 13.35 8.01 4.78
C GLY A 71 14.40 7.76 5.86
N ARG A 72 14.00 7.56 7.12
CA ARG A 72 14.91 7.26 8.25
C ARG A 72 15.36 5.79 8.26
N ILE A 73 14.56 4.90 7.67
CA ILE A 73 14.92 3.50 7.44
C ILE A 73 15.26 3.31 5.96
N LYS A 74 16.42 2.71 5.70
CA LYS A 74 16.81 2.22 4.38
C LYS A 74 16.45 0.74 4.29
N VAL A 75 15.80 0.36 3.21
CA VAL A 75 15.43 -1.04 2.94
C VAL A 75 16.54 -1.70 2.14
N GLU A 76 16.99 -2.87 2.59
CA GLU A 76 17.89 -3.72 1.83
C GLU A 76 17.09 -4.86 1.21
N SER A 77 17.25 -5.08 -0.09
CA SER A 77 16.57 -6.16 -0.81
C SER A 77 17.43 -6.63 -1.98
N THR A 78 17.27 -7.90 -2.37
CA THR A 78 17.89 -8.45 -3.59
C THR A 78 17.13 -8.11 -4.86
N PHE A 79 15.91 -7.58 -4.75
CA PHE A 79 15.01 -7.36 -5.89
C PHE A 79 15.05 -5.93 -6.44
N PHE A 80 15.40 -4.96 -5.61
CA PHE A 80 15.43 -3.54 -5.95
C PHE A 80 16.45 -2.80 -5.10
N ASN A 81 16.85 -1.61 -5.57
CA ASN A 81 17.66 -0.69 -4.78
C ASN A 81 16.73 0.28 -4.06
N TYR A 82 17.10 0.69 -2.86
CA TYR A 82 16.38 1.72 -2.11
C TYR A 82 16.33 3.05 -2.88
N ASP A 83 15.13 3.63 -3.00
CA ASP A 83 14.90 4.92 -3.65
C ASP A 83 14.41 6.00 -2.64
N PRO A 84 15.23 7.01 -2.32
CA PRO A 84 14.81 8.10 -1.43
C PRO A 84 13.91 9.14 -2.12
N SER A 85 13.71 9.10 -3.44
CA SER A 85 13.08 10.18 -4.22
C SER A 85 11.59 10.44 -3.91
N ASN A 86 10.92 9.43 -3.40
CA ASN A 86 9.51 9.47 -3.01
C ASN A 86 9.28 9.88 -1.55
N LYS A 87 10.35 10.02 -0.76
CA LYS A 87 10.27 10.41 0.65
C LYS A 87 10.30 11.95 0.79
N PRO A 88 9.54 12.54 1.74
CA PRO A 88 8.63 11.86 2.65
C PRO A 88 7.30 11.45 1.98
N ILE A 89 6.79 10.28 2.35
CA ILE A 89 5.45 9.84 1.97
C ILE A 89 4.45 10.43 2.97
N LYS A 90 3.41 11.10 2.49
CA LYS A 90 2.35 11.65 3.34
C LYS A 90 1.44 10.50 3.81
N ILE A 91 1.29 10.37 5.13
CA ILE A 91 0.35 9.43 5.74
C ILE A 91 -0.91 10.19 6.17
N ILE A 92 -2.08 9.60 5.91
CA ILE A 92 -3.31 9.88 6.65
C ILE A 92 -3.55 8.72 7.60
N GLU A 93 -3.71 9.03 8.89
CA GLU A 93 -4.01 8.06 9.93
C GLU A 93 -5.50 8.05 10.26
N TYR A 94 -6.04 6.84 10.34
CA TYR A 94 -7.39 6.57 10.83
C TYR A 94 -7.34 5.64 12.02
N THR A 95 -7.99 6.06 13.09
CA THR A 95 -8.41 5.20 14.20
C THR A 95 -9.86 4.76 13.99
N ARG A 96 -10.31 3.68 14.65
CA ARG A 96 -11.72 3.23 14.57
C ARG A 96 -12.71 4.38 14.79
N GLU A 97 -12.48 5.20 15.81
CA GLU A 97 -13.39 6.29 16.20
C GLU A 97 -13.57 7.34 15.09
N GLU A 98 -12.52 7.57 14.30
CA GLU A 98 -12.51 8.54 13.20
C GLU A 98 -13.12 7.96 11.90
N THR A 99 -13.02 6.64 11.67
CA THR A 99 -13.61 6.00 10.47
C THR A 99 -15.13 6.09 10.42
N GLU A 100 -15.80 6.24 11.57
CA GLU A 100 -17.26 6.31 11.68
C GLU A 100 -17.80 7.75 11.59
N THR A 101 -16.94 8.76 11.75
CA THR A 101 -17.35 10.16 11.93
C THR A 101 -16.77 11.13 10.92
N ASP A 102 -15.64 10.83 10.28
CA ASP A 102 -14.90 11.82 9.49
C ASP A 102 -14.46 11.31 8.10
N GLY A 103 -15.32 11.52 7.10
CA GLY A 103 -15.00 11.34 5.68
C GLY A 103 -14.11 12.44 5.08
N GLY A 104 -13.37 13.19 5.91
CA GLY A 104 -12.75 14.47 5.53
C GLY A 104 -11.26 14.44 5.15
N LYS A 105 -10.45 13.56 5.78
CA LYS A 105 -8.98 13.64 5.68
C LYS A 105 -8.45 13.30 4.28
N GLU A 106 -9.12 12.45 3.52
CA GLU A 106 -8.66 12.02 2.18
C GLU A 106 -8.40 13.20 1.22
N ARG A 107 -9.09 14.34 1.42
CA ARG A 107 -8.90 15.56 0.63
C ARG A 107 -7.46 16.07 0.68
N GLU A 108 -6.73 15.83 1.76
CA GLU A 108 -5.34 16.24 1.92
C GLU A 108 -4.37 15.51 0.98
N ILE A 109 -4.76 14.34 0.45
CA ILE A 109 -3.91 13.52 -0.41
C ILE A 109 -4.48 13.29 -1.81
N LEU A 110 -5.62 13.92 -2.15
CA LEU A 110 -6.25 13.76 -3.47
C LEU A 110 -5.30 14.19 -4.59
N ASP A 111 -4.65 15.34 -4.44
CA ASP A 111 -3.78 15.94 -5.46
C ASP A 111 -2.33 15.42 -5.43
N LEU A 112 -1.99 14.59 -4.44
CA LEU A 112 -0.65 13.99 -4.35
C LEU A 112 -0.53 12.81 -5.33
N PRO A 113 0.65 12.61 -5.94
CA PRO A 113 0.91 11.44 -6.77
C PRO A 113 0.83 10.16 -5.91
N SER A 114 0.44 9.05 -6.54
CA SER A 114 0.26 7.76 -5.85
C SER A 114 1.48 7.34 -5.04
N ASN A 115 2.69 7.63 -5.52
CA ASN A 115 3.92 7.27 -4.84
C ASN A 115 4.33 8.18 -3.67
N ARG A 116 3.52 9.21 -3.34
CA ARG A 116 3.77 10.13 -2.22
C ARG A 116 2.68 10.13 -1.17
N LYS A 117 1.75 9.16 -1.23
CA LYS A 117 0.65 9.05 -0.28
C LYS A 117 0.42 7.62 0.20
N MET A 118 -0.01 7.52 1.45
CA MET A 118 -0.39 6.29 2.12
C MET A 118 -1.54 6.57 3.10
N ILE A 119 -2.45 5.62 3.24
CA ILE A 119 -3.44 5.60 4.32
C ILE A 119 -2.99 4.53 5.31
N LEU A 120 -2.98 4.87 6.60
CA LEU A 120 -2.66 3.96 7.70
C LEU A 120 -3.88 3.83 8.60
N ILE A 121 -4.44 2.64 8.68
CA ILE A 121 -5.58 2.30 9.53
C ILE A 121 -5.04 1.51 10.73
N LYS A 122 -5.28 2.01 11.94
CA LYS A 122 -4.87 1.34 13.17
C LYS A 122 -6.09 0.66 13.82
N ASN A 123 -6.06 -0.66 13.91
CA ASN A 123 -7.05 -1.41 14.67
C ASN A 123 -6.64 -1.53 16.14
N ASP A 124 -7.63 -1.47 17.03
CA ASP A 124 -7.53 -1.59 18.49
C ASP A 124 -7.64 -3.03 18.99
N LYS A 125 -8.09 -3.97 18.15
CA LYS A 125 -8.08 -5.41 18.40
C LYS A 125 -7.62 -6.17 17.17
N ASN A 126 -6.99 -7.32 17.38
CA ASN A 126 -6.78 -8.30 16.32
C ASN A 126 -8.14 -8.91 15.98
N TYR A 127 -8.69 -8.55 14.82
CA TYR A 127 -10.02 -8.99 14.41
C TYR A 127 -10.05 -10.40 13.81
N GLY A 128 -8.90 -11.09 13.74
CA GLY A 128 -8.79 -12.48 13.32
C GLY A 128 -9.50 -12.76 12.00
N PHE A 129 -8.80 -12.65 10.86
CA PHE A 129 -9.42 -13.01 9.59
C PHE A 129 -9.38 -14.54 9.37
N ALA A 130 -10.51 -15.15 9.76
CA ALA A 130 -10.93 -16.56 9.66
C ALA A 130 -10.27 -17.56 10.63
N GLU A 131 -11.11 -18.28 11.38
CA GLU A 131 -10.85 -19.52 12.15
C GLU A 131 -10.35 -20.68 11.26
N GLY A 132 -9.30 -20.45 10.48
CA GLY A 132 -8.70 -21.43 9.56
C GLY A 132 -7.18 -21.55 9.64
N ASN A 133 -6.47 -20.57 10.24
CA ASN A 133 -5.01 -20.62 10.37
C ASN A 133 -4.52 -20.40 11.81
N VAL A 134 -5.33 -20.76 12.81
CA VAL A 134 -4.83 -20.88 14.19
C VAL A 134 -4.14 -22.23 14.33
N LYS A 135 -2.88 -22.28 13.89
CA LYS A 135 -1.78 -23.18 14.28
C LYS A 135 -0.78 -23.28 13.13
N ASN A 136 -0.04 -22.20 12.88
CA ASN A 136 1.36 -22.23 12.46
C ASN A 136 1.85 -20.78 12.32
N LYS A 137 3.00 -20.51 12.93
CA LYS A 137 3.72 -19.23 12.85
C LYS A 137 4.16 -18.97 11.41
N SER A 138 3.29 -18.41 10.57
CA SER A 138 3.65 -18.04 9.21
C SER A 138 3.00 -16.72 8.86
N TRP A 139 3.88 -15.74 8.69
CA TRP A 139 3.71 -14.38 8.21
C TRP A 139 2.73 -14.31 7.03
N ILE A 140 1.68 -13.52 7.18
CA ILE A 140 0.70 -13.28 6.12
C ILE A 140 0.54 -11.77 5.96
N ILE A 141 1.27 -11.20 5.00
CA ILE A 141 0.86 -9.96 4.36
C ILE A 141 -0.20 -10.33 3.32
N LEU A 142 -1.46 -10.01 3.61
CA LEU A 142 -2.56 -10.15 2.65
C LEU A 142 -2.63 -8.89 1.79
N PHE A 143 -2.39 -9.05 0.49
CA PHE A 143 -2.65 -8.02 -0.52
C PHE A 143 -4.08 -8.15 -1.05
N TYR A 144 -4.86 -7.07 -0.96
CA TYR A 144 -6.05 -6.91 -1.78
C TYR A 144 -5.81 -5.79 -2.79
N ILE A 145 -5.71 -6.17 -4.07
CA ILE A 145 -5.73 -5.22 -5.19
C ILE A 145 -7.18 -5.09 -5.65
N LEU A 146 -7.87 -4.04 -5.19
CA LEU A 146 -9.20 -3.68 -5.65
C LEU A 146 -9.05 -2.84 -6.92
N THR A 147 -9.19 -3.49 -8.08
CA THR A 147 -9.45 -2.82 -9.36
C THR A 147 -10.83 -3.22 -9.86
N ASN A 148 -11.32 -2.62 -10.96
CA ASN A 148 -12.51 -3.10 -11.69
C ASN A 148 -12.41 -4.59 -12.13
N THR A 149 -11.27 -5.24 -11.89
CA THR A 149 -11.07 -6.69 -11.91
C THR A 149 -10.25 -7.08 -10.67
N ILE A 150 -10.76 -7.97 -9.81
CA ILE A 150 -9.98 -8.47 -8.68
C ILE A 150 -8.80 -9.30 -9.23
N GLN A 151 -7.58 -8.76 -9.18
CA GLN A 151 -6.38 -9.54 -9.42
C GLN A 151 -5.82 -9.98 -8.07
N LYS A 152 -5.99 -11.27 -7.75
CA LYS A 152 -5.25 -11.91 -6.64
C LYS A 152 -3.84 -12.16 -7.13
N ILE A 153 -2.89 -11.32 -6.72
CA ILE A 153 -1.47 -11.61 -6.93
C ILE A 153 -0.97 -12.38 -5.71
N TRP A 154 -0.61 -13.64 -5.91
CA TRP A 154 0.13 -14.44 -4.93
C TRP A 154 1.61 -14.14 -5.12
N ILE A 155 2.23 -13.40 -4.21
CA ILE A 155 3.69 -13.42 -4.08
C ILE A 155 4.03 -14.59 -3.16
N ARG A 156 4.61 -15.63 -3.76
CA ARG A 156 5.03 -16.85 -3.06
C ARG A 156 6.35 -16.55 -2.36
N TYR A 157 6.39 -16.61 -1.04
CA TYR A 157 7.68 -16.70 -0.35
C TYR A 157 8.23 -18.13 -0.50
N SER A 158 9.45 -18.22 -1.02
CA SER A 158 10.24 -19.45 -0.98
C SER A 158 10.84 -19.55 0.41
N LEU A 159 10.40 -20.54 1.19
CA LEU A 159 11.14 -21.00 2.35
C LEU A 159 12.52 -21.48 1.85
N MET A 160 13.58 -20.73 2.13
CA MET A 160 14.93 -21.29 2.12
C MET A 160 15.31 -21.54 3.57
N SER A 161 15.08 -22.81 3.94
CA SER A 161 15.63 -23.63 5.04
C SER A 161 15.96 -22.96 6.36
#